data_AF-A0A0N7KF66-F1
#
_entry.id   AF-A0A0N7KF66-F1
#
_cell.length_a   1.000
_cell.length_b   1.000
_cell.length_c   1.000
_cell.angle_alpha   90.00
_cell.angle_beta   90.00
_cell.angle_gamma   90.00
#
_symmetry.space_group_name_H-M   'P 1'
#
loop_
_entity.id
_entity.type
_entity.pdbx_description
1 polymer ?
#
loop_
_entity_poly.entity_id
_entity_poly.type
_entity_poly.pdbx_seq_one_letter_code
_entity_poly.pdbx_strand_id
1 'polypeptide(L)'
;MKQQGLMESRLQLLSDISGAFRPGLLTALVGVSGAGKTTLMDVLAGRKTSGTIEGSITLSGYSKKQETFARISGYCEQADIHSPNVTVYESILYSAWLRLPSDVDSNTRKMFVEEVMALVELDVLCNAMVGLPGVSGLSTEQRKRLTIAVELVANPSIIFMDEPTSGLDARAAAIVMRTVRNTVNTGRTVVCTIHQPSIDIFESFDELLLLKRGGRVIYAGELGDHSHKLVEYFETILGVPSITEGYNPATWMLEVSSTLEEARMNVDFAEIYANSLLYRDSQQDLYNLLGATYAAIFFIGATNCMSVQPVVSIERAVYYRESAAGMYSPLSYAFAQVDDIPF
;
A
#
# COMPACT_ATOMS: atom_id res chain seq x y z
N MET A 1 8.69 -9.07 -31.63
CA MET A 1 8.53 -7.60 -31.54
C MET A 1 9.70 -6.76 -32.08
N LYS A 2 10.88 -7.31 -32.39
CA LYS A 2 11.92 -6.59 -33.19
C LYS A 2 11.82 -6.77 -34.72
N GLN A 3 10.80 -7.48 -35.21
CA GLN A 3 10.62 -7.80 -36.64
C GLN A 3 9.48 -7.01 -37.31
N GLN A 4 8.83 -6.07 -36.61
CA GLN A 4 7.82 -5.18 -37.17
C GLN A 4 8.30 -3.76 -36.88
N GLY A 5 8.57 -2.98 -37.93
CA GLY A 5 9.26 -1.68 -37.92
C GLY A 5 8.54 -0.55 -37.17
N LEU A 6 8.33 -0.71 -35.87
CA LEU A 6 7.91 0.35 -34.96
C LEU A 6 9.12 1.22 -34.62
N MET A 7 9.06 2.44 -35.14
CA MET A 7 10.06 3.50 -35.06
C MET A 7 10.07 4.21 -33.68
N GLU A 8 9.76 3.48 -32.62
CA GLU A 8 9.79 3.98 -31.24
C GLU A 8 10.74 3.13 -30.41
N SER A 9 11.86 3.73 -30.01
CA SER A 9 12.86 3.12 -29.12
C SER A 9 12.39 3.01 -27.67
N ARG A 10 11.17 3.46 -27.37
CA ARG A 10 10.59 3.48 -26.02
C ARG A 10 9.54 2.38 -25.92
N LEU A 11 9.70 1.52 -24.92
CA LEU A 11 8.71 0.51 -24.58
C LEU A 11 7.74 1.09 -23.56
N GLN A 12 6.47 1.25 -23.94
CA GLN A 12 5.42 1.63 -23.01
C GLN A 12 5.00 0.41 -22.18
N LEU A 13 5.13 0.50 -20.86
CA LEU A 13 4.80 -0.59 -19.93
C LEU A 13 3.45 -0.40 -19.23
N LEU A 14 3.04 0.85 -19.03
CA LEU A 14 1.80 1.27 -18.39
C LEU A 14 1.14 2.33 -19.27
N SER A 15 -0.18 2.33 -19.36
CA SER A 15 -0.95 3.22 -20.21
C SER A 15 -2.21 3.67 -19.50
N ASP A 16 -2.28 4.98 -19.22
CA ASP A 16 -3.45 5.69 -18.71
C ASP A 16 -4.16 4.98 -17.54
N ILE A 17 -3.38 4.69 -16.49
CA ILE A 17 -3.89 4.02 -15.30
C ILE A 17 -4.42 5.08 -14.33
N SER A 18 -5.71 4.96 -14.00
CA SER A 18 -6.35 5.72 -12.93
C SER A 18 -6.84 4.78 -11.84
N GLY A 19 -6.76 5.21 -10.58
CA GLY A 19 -7.25 4.47 -9.43
C GLY A 19 -6.86 5.13 -8.12
N ALA A 20 -7.44 4.63 -7.02
CA ALA A 20 -7.14 5.07 -5.66
C ALA A 20 -7.01 3.85 -4.75
N PHE A 21 -6.13 3.94 -3.74
CA PHE A 21 -5.98 2.93 -2.70
C PHE A 21 -6.39 3.54 -1.36
N ARG A 22 -7.39 2.94 -0.71
CA ARG A 22 -8.03 3.53 0.48
C ARG A 22 -7.46 2.91 1.77
N PRO A 23 -7.35 3.67 2.87
CA PRO A 23 -6.98 3.12 4.17
C PRO A 23 -8.04 2.13 4.68
N GLY A 24 -7.61 1.05 5.32
CA GLY A 24 -8.51 0.04 5.88
C GLY A 24 -9.12 -0.92 4.84
N LEU A 25 -8.76 -0.79 3.57
CA LEU A 25 -9.11 -1.74 2.52
C LEU A 25 -7.87 -2.50 2.04
N LEU A 26 -8.08 -3.78 1.72
CA LEU A 26 -7.10 -4.65 1.10
C LEU A 26 -7.35 -4.70 -0.41
N THR A 27 -6.50 -4.04 -1.18
CA THR A 27 -6.62 -3.98 -2.63
C THR A 27 -5.68 -4.99 -3.31
N ALA A 28 -6.23 -5.86 -4.14
CA ALA A 28 -5.48 -6.77 -5.00
C ALA A 28 -5.11 -6.09 -6.31
N LEU A 29 -3.84 -6.17 -6.70
CA LEU A 29 -3.37 -5.87 -8.06
C LEU A 29 -3.17 -7.20 -8.81
N VAL A 30 -4.06 -7.50 -9.75
CA VAL A 30 -4.11 -8.77 -10.48
C VAL A 30 -3.95 -8.53 -11.97
N GLY A 31 -3.54 -9.56 -12.70
CA GLY A 31 -3.30 -9.49 -14.13
C GLY A 31 -2.33 -10.56 -14.58
N VAL A 32 -2.33 -10.82 -15.89
CA VAL A 32 -1.44 -11.82 -16.51
C VAL A 32 0.05 -11.48 -16.28
N SER A 33 0.93 -12.46 -16.48
CA SER A 33 2.37 -12.20 -16.47
C SER A 33 2.74 -11.18 -17.55
N GLY A 34 3.53 -10.17 -17.19
CA GLY A 34 3.87 -9.05 -18.08
C GLY A 34 2.76 -7.99 -18.26
N ALA A 35 1.68 -8.04 -17.48
CA ALA A 35 0.68 -6.97 -17.46
C ALA A 35 1.18 -5.64 -16.86
N GLY A 36 2.34 -5.64 -16.19
CA GLY A 36 2.91 -4.44 -15.57
C GLY A 36 2.60 -4.26 -14.09
N LYS A 37 2.05 -5.28 -13.39
CA LYS A 37 1.69 -5.22 -11.96
C LYS A 37 2.83 -4.73 -11.06
N THR A 38 3.97 -5.44 -11.06
CA THR A 38 5.16 -5.07 -10.30
C THR A 38 5.71 -3.73 -10.75
N THR A 39 5.63 -3.41 -12.05
CA THR A 39 6.06 -2.09 -12.57
C THR A 39 5.18 -0.95 -12.02
N LEU A 40 3.85 -1.13 -11.98
CA LEU A 40 2.94 -0.17 -11.37
C LEU A 40 3.24 -0.01 -9.87
N MET A 41 3.41 -1.12 -9.17
CA MET A 41 3.75 -1.10 -7.75
C MET A 41 5.08 -0.38 -7.47
N ASP A 42 6.11 -0.61 -8.28
CA ASP A 42 7.41 0.07 -8.16
C ASP A 42 7.33 1.56 -8.44
N VAL A 43 6.49 1.98 -9.39
CA VAL A 43 6.23 3.40 -9.68
C VAL A 43 5.52 4.06 -8.50
N LEU A 44 4.48 3.42 -7.95
CA LEU A 44 3.75 3.89 -6.78
C LEU A 44 4.64 3.94 -5.54
N ALA A 45 5.47 2.93 -5.33
CA ALA A 45 6.46 2.88 -4.24
C ALA A 45 7.63 3.88 -4.45
N GLY A 46 7.82 4.40 -5.67
CA GLY A 46 8.95 5.25 -6.04
C GLY A 46 10.30 4.53 -6.06
N ARG A 47 10.27 3.22 -6.31
CA ARG A 47 11.46 2.37 -6.45
C ARG A 47 11.95 2.27 -7.90
N LYS A 48 11.14 2.70 -8.87
CA LYS A 48 11.52 2.67 -10.28
C LYS A 48 12.60 3.72 -10.57
N THR A 49 13.80 3.26 -10.93
CA THR A 49 14.98 4.11 -11.18
C THR A 49 15.17 4.53 -12.64
N SER A 50 14.34 4.04 -13.56
CA SER A 50 14.50 4.27 -15.00
C SER A 50 13.16 4.37 -15.73
N GLY A 51 13.18 5.09 -16.86
CA GLY A 51 12.01 5.38 -17.68
C GLY A 51 11.43 6.77 -17.43
N THR A 52 10.46 7.15 -18.24
CA THR A 52 9.67 8.38 -18.07
C THR A 52 8.33 8.00 -17.46
N ILE A 53 7.98 8.64 -16.35
CA ILE A 53 6.68 8.50 -15.69
C ILE A 53 5.87 9.74 -16.04
N GLU A 54 4.71 9.54 -16.65
CA GLU A 54 3.74 10.60 -16.96
C GLU A 54 2.50 10.42 -16.10
N GLY A 55 1.81 11.53 -15.80
CA GLY A 55 0.68 11.56 -14.88
C GLY A 55 1.03 12.12 -13.50
N SER A 56 0.07 12.09 -12.59
CA SER A 56 0.20 12.62 -11.23
C SER A 56 -0.13 11.56 -10.18
N ILE A 57 0.72 11.43 -9.17
CA ILE A 57 0.46 10.60 -7.99
C ILE A 57 0.23 11.53 -6.81
N THR A 58 -0.89 11.36 -6.14
CA THR A 58 -1.26 12.15 -4.95
C THR A 58 -1.43 11.27 -3.72
N LEU A 59 -1.01 11.78 -2.57
CA LEU A 59 -1.17 11.18 -1.24
C LEU A 59 -2.07 12.12 -0.45
N SER A 60 -3.27 11.65 -0.06
CA SER A 60 -4.24 12.46 0.69
C SER A 60 -4.49 13.84 0.04
N GLY A 61 -4.60 13.90 -1.28
CA GLY A 61 -4.83 15.14 -2.04
C GLY A 61 -3.59 15.98 -2.36
N TYR A 62 -2.42 15.66 -1.80
CA TYR A 62 -1.16 16.36 -2.09
C TYR A 62 -0.28 15.61 -3.07
N SER A 63 0.46 16.34 -3.92
CA SER A 63 1.43 15.71 -4.82
C SER A 63 2.50 14.93 -4.05
N LYS A 64 2.79 13.70 -4.51
CA LYS A 64 3.77 12.82 -3.89
C LYS A 64 5.18 13.42 -3.96
N LYS A 65 5.79 13.61 -2.78
CA LYS A 65 7.22 13.92 -2.61
C LYS A 65 7.96 12.66 -2.17
N GLN A 66 8.98 12.26 -2.91
CA GLN A 66 9.61 10.95 -2.73
C GLN A 66 10.32 10.83 -1.38
N GLU A 67 10.93 11.91 -0.88
CA GLU A 67 11.72 11.93 0.35
C GLU A 67 10.85 11.70 1.60
N THR A 68 9.66 12.29 1.61
CA THR A 68 8.69 12.11 2.70
C THR A 68 7.92 10.80 2.54
N PHE A 69 7.64 10.39 1.31
CA PHE A 69 6.90 9.17 1.04
C PHE A 69 7.64 7.92 1.53
N ALA A 70 8.95 7.84 1.30
CA ALA A 70 9.76 6.72 1.76
C ALA A 70 9.73 6.50 3.28
N ARG A 71 9.39 7.54 4.07
CA ARG A 71 9.28 7.44 5.54
C ARG A 71 7.94 6.89 6.02
N ILE A 72 6.89 6.99 5.19
CA ILE A 72 5.52 6.56 5.54
C ILE A 72 5.08 5.31 4.78
N SER A 73 5.89 4.83 3.82
CA SER A 73 5.62 3.65 3.02
C SER A 73 6.52 2.47 3.40
N GLY A 74 5.97 1.28 3.51
CA GLY A 74 6.70 0.01 3.58
C GLY A 74 6.60 -0.76 2.26
N TYR A 75 7.61 -1.58 1.95
CA TYR A 75 7.60 -2.42 0.75
C TYR A 75 8.13 -3.81 1.08
N CYS A 76 7.25 -4.81 1.04
CA CYS A 76 7.62 -6.22 1.16
C CYS A 76 7.96 -6.77 -0.23
N GLU A 77 9.22 -7.09 -0.46
CA GLU A 77 9.67 -7.73 -1.69
C GLU A 77 9.17 -9.18 -1.79
N GLN A 78 9.19 -9.74 -3.00
CA GLN A 78 8.86 -11.15 -3.23
C GLN A 78 9.84 -12.06 -2.50
N ALA A 79 11.14 -11.73 -2.49
CA ALA A 79 12.19 -12.51 -1.84
C ALA A 79 12.38 -12.13 -0.38
N ASP A 80 12.35 -13.13 0.51
CA ASP A 80 12.48 -12.93 1.96
C ASP A 80 13.94 -13.04 2.41
N ILE A 81 14.64 -11.90 2.44
CA ILE A 81 16.05 -11.82 2.80
C ILE A 81 16.20 -11.44 4.28
N HIS A 82 16.70 -12.37 5.08
CA HIS A 82 16.95 -12.17 6.51
C HIS A 82 18.29 -12.81 6.91
N SER A 83 18.91 -12.29 7.97
CA SER A 83 20.12 -12.93 8.53
C SER A 83 19.77 -14.28 9.16
N PRO A 84 20.48 -15.37 8.84
CA PRO A 84 20.14 -16.70 9.35
C PRO A 84 20.53 -16.91 10.82
N ASN A 85 21.42 -16.07 11.35
CA ASN A 85 22.08 -16.25 12.66
C ASN A 85 21.45 -15.43 13.79
N VAL A 86 20.28 -14.84 13.56
CA VAL A 86 19.53 -14.06 14.55
C VAL A 86 18.19 -14.72 14.83
N THR A 87 17.61 -14.42 15.98
CA THR A 87 16.25 -14.82 16.32
C THR A 87 15.20 -13.93 15.62
N VAL A 88 13.95 -14.39 15.59
CA VAL A 88 12.80 -13.58 15.13
C VAL A 88 12.73 -12.25 15.89
N TYR A 89 12.81 -12.31 17.22
CA TYR A 89 12.76 -11.12 18.07
C TYR A 89 13.91 -10.15 17.77
N GLU A 90 15.15 -10.65 17.69
CA GLU A 90 16.31 -9.81 17.37
C GLU A 90 16.21 -9.18 15.99
N SER A 91 15.68 -9.89 15.00
CA SER A 91 15.49 -9.37 13.63
C SER A 91 14.55 -8.17 13.61
N ILE A 92 13.40 -8.29 14.28
CA ILE A 92 12.40 -7.21 14.36
C ILE A 92 12.93 -6.06 15.21
N LEU A 93 13.54 -6.36 16.36
CA LEU A 93 14.15 -5.37 17.24
C LEU A 93 15.23 -4.57 16.51
N TYR A 94 16.12 -5.24 15.77
CA TYR A 94 17.17 -4.56 15.01
C TYR A 94 16.59 -3.61 13.96
N SER A 95 15.55 -4.03 13.25
CA SER A 95 14.83 -3.15 12.31
C SER A 95 14.18 -1.95 13.03
N ALA A 96 13.59 -2.18 14.21
CA ALA A 96 13.01 -1.12 15.04
C ALA A 96 14.04 -0.05 15.43
N TRP A 97 15.25 -0.46 15.82
CA TRP A 97 16.34 0.46 16.17
C TRP A 97 16.78 1.35 15.00
N LEU A 98 16.71 0.84 13.77
CA LEU A 98 17.15 1.57 12.59
C LEU A 98 16.06 2.46 12.00
N ARG A 99 14.79 2.08 12.13
CA ARG A 99 13.67 2.71 11.44
C ARG A 99 12.81 3.59 12.34
N LEU A 100 12.80 3.36 13.65
CA LEU A 100 12.07 4.23 14.58
C LEU A 100 12.89 5.48 14.96
N PRO A 101 12.23 6.60 15.26
CA PRO A 101 12.88 7.80 15.76
C PRO A 101 13.73 7.55 17.02
N SER A 102 14.83 8.30 17.16
CA SER A 102 15.79 8.12 18.26
C SER A 102 15.27 8.55 19.63
N ASP A 103 14.22 9.37 19.67
CA ASP A 103 13.50 9.82 20.87
C ASP A 103 12.56 8.74 21.45
N VAL A 104 12.30 7.65 20.72
CA VAL A 104 11.57 6.50 21.26
C VAL A 104 12.43 5.75 22.27
N ASP A 105 11.99 5.72 23.53
CA ASP A 105 12.69 5.03 24.60
C ASP A 105 12.71 3.50 24.41
N SER A 106 13.64 2.85 25.10
CA SER A 106 13.86 1.41 24.97
C SER A 106 12.66 0.56 25.37
N ASN A 107 11.84 1.00 26.33
CA ASN A 107 10.66 0.25 26.76
C ASN A 107 9.55 0.39 25.74
N THR A 108 9.27 1.61 25.26
CA THR A 108 8.29 1.86 24.19
C THR A 108 8.67 1.10 22.91
N ARG A 109 9.95 1.07 22.55
CA ARG A 109 10.43 0.27 21.41
C ARG A 109 10.15 -1.22 21.58
N LYS A 110 10.40 -1.78 22.77
CA LYS A 110 10.14 -3.21 23.04
C LYS A 110 8.65 -3.53 23.00
N MET A 111 7.80 -2.69 23.62
CA MET A 111 6.35 -2.85 23.56
C MET A 111 5.85 -2.85 22.12
N PHE A 112 6.32 -1.90 21.30
CA PHE A 112 5.94 -1.83 19.89
C PHE A 112 6.39 -3.07 19.08
N VAL A 113 7.59 -3.60 19.36
CA VAL A 113 8.06 -4.86 18.75
C VAL A 113 7.16 -6.03 19.14
N GLU A 114 6.77 -6.14 20.41
CA GLU A 114 5.87 -7.19 20.89
C GLU A 114 4.46 -7.09 20.27
N GLU A 115 3.93 -5.87 20.13
CA GLU A 115 2.66 -5.62 19.42
C GLU A 115 2.72 -6.06 17.96
N VAL A 116 3.80 -5.72 17.24
CA VAL A 116 4.01 -6.15 15.85
C VAL A 116 4.11 -7.67 15.77
N MET A 117 4.82 -8.32 16.69
CA MET A 117 4.93 -9.79 16.73
C MET A 117 3.59 -10.48 16.97
N ALA A 118 2.76 -9.93 17.86
CA ALA A 118 1.41 -10.44 18.09
C ALA A 118 0.52 -10.26 16.85
N LEU A 119 0.60 -9.10 16.17
CA LEU A 119 -0.16 -8.81 14.96
C LEU A 119 0.13 -9.81 13.82
N VAL A 120 1.40 -10.23 13.70
CA VAL A 120 1.84 -11.22 12.70
C VAL A 120 1.83 -12.66 13.20
N GLU A 121 1.34 -12.92 14.41
CA GLU A 121 1.22 -14.25 15.02
C GLU A 121 2.59 -14.99 15.12
N LEU A 122 3.65 -14.26 15.46
CA LEU A 122 5.03 -14.77 15.64
C LEU A 122 5.50 -14.78 17.11
N ASP A 123 4.63 -14.50 18.06
CA ASP A 123 4.88 -14.47 19.50
C ASP A 123 5.50 -15.80 20.00
N VAL A 124 4.95 -16.94 19.58
CA VAL A 124 5.44 -18.28 19.95
C VAL A 124 6.84 -18.57 19.40
N LEU A 125 7.23 -17.89 18.32
CA LEU A 125 8.50 -18.09 17.62
C LEU A 125 9.55 -17.02 17.96
N CYS A 126 9.33 -16.23 19.01
CA CYS A 126 10.19 -15.10 19.38
C CYS A 126 11.69 -15.45 19.45
N ASN A 127 12.00 -16.58 20.10
CA ASN A 127 13.36 -17.07 20.31
C ASN A 127 13.81 -18.08 19.24
N ALA A 128 12.99 -18.33 18.21
CA ALA A 128 13.35 -19.24 17.12
C ALA A 128 14.40 -18.57 16.22
N MET A 129 15.39 -19.37 15.79
CA MET A 129 16.39 -18.93 14.82
C MET A 129 15.74 -18.77 13.44
N VAL A 130 16.07 -17.67 12.75
CA VAL A 130 15.59 -17.43 11.39
C VAL A 130 16.06 -18.53 10.43
N GLY A 131 17.34 -18.91 10.49
CA GLY A 131 17.94 -19.97 9.69
C GLY A 131 18.02 -19.70 8.18
N LEU A 132 18.49 -20.69 7.43
CA LEU A 132 18.67 -20.59 5.97
C LEU A 132 17.39 -21.01 5.22
N PRO A 133 16.96 -20.25 4.19
CA PRO A 133 15.77 -20.60 3.41
C PRO A 133 15.81 -22.03 2.87
N GLY A 134 14.78 -22.83 3.17
CA GLY A 134 14.63 -24.22 2.70
C GLY A 134 15.53 -25.26 3.40
N VAL A 135 16.36 -24.86 4.36
CA VAL A 135 17.32 -25.77 5.03
C VAL A 135 17.08 -25.83 6.53
N SER A 136 16.96 -24.68 7.21
CA SER A 136 16.89 -24.62 8.67
C SER A 136 16.14 -23.38 9.18
N GLY A 137 15.74 -23.43 10.44
CA GLY A 137 15.06 -22.31 11.11
C GLY A 137 13.58 -22.25 10.77
N LEU A 138 13.13 -21.08 10.32
CA LEU A 138 11.72 -20.82 10.02
C LEU A 138 11.27 -21.49 8.73
N SER A 139 10.04 -21.99 8.72
CA SER A 139 9.34 -22.40 7.51
C SER A 139 9.09 -21.19 6.58
N THR A 140 8.70 -21.46 5.33
CA THR A 140 8.53 -20.42 4.30
C THR A 140 7.46 -19.41 4.68
N GLU A 141 6.33 -19.84 5.27
CA GLU A 141 5.26 -18.96 5.72
C GLU A 141 5.63 -18.15 6.97
N GLN A 142 6.38 -18.75 7.90
CA GLN A 142 6.88 -18.05 9.08
C GLN A 142 7.89 -16.97 8.69
N ARG A 143 8.79 -17.29 7.75
CA ARG A 143 9.74 -16.33 7.18
C ARG A 143 9.02 -15.19 6.47
N LYS A 144 7.94 -15.46 5.72
CA LYS A 144 7.15 -14.41 5.07
C LYS A 144 6.50 -13.46 6.09
N ARG A 145 5.95 -14.00 7.18
CA ARG A 145 5.41 -13.20 8.29
C ARG A 145 6.49 -12.37 8.99
N LEU A 146 7.72 -12.89 9.09
CA LEU A 146 8.86 -12.12 9.60
C LEU A 146 9.19 -10.95 8.66
N THR A 147 9.18 -11.14 7.34
CA THR A 147 9.36 -10.04 6.38
C THR A 147 8.31 -8.95 6.59
N ILE A 148 7.04 -9.33 6.74
CA ILE A 148 5.94 -8.39 7.01
C ILE A 148 6.20 -7.65 8.33
N ALA A 149 6.61 -8.35 9.40
CA ALA A 149 6.90 -7.74 10.71
C ALA A 149 8.05 -6.72 10.65
N VAL A 150 9.14 -7.05 9.93
CA VAL A 150 10.31 -6.17 9.75
C VAL A 150 9.93 -4.88 9.01
N GLU A 151 8.98 -4.94 8.09
CA GLU A 151 8.45 -3.76 7.41
C GLU A 151 7.45 -2.98 8.29
N LEU A 152 6.63 -3.67 9.07
CA LEU A 152 5.64 -3.06 9.97
C LEU A 152 6.24 -2.29 11.14
N VAL A 153 7.43 -2.67 11.60
CA VAL A 153 8.10 -2.01 12.72
C VAL A 153 8.56 -0.57 12.39
N ALA A 154 8.51 -0.16 11.12
CA ALA A 154 8.70 1.24 10.74
C ALA A 154 7.43 2.09 10.94
N ASN A 155 6.34 1.48 11.42
CA ASN A 155 4.99 2.06 11.49
C ASN A 155 4.53 2.75 10.18
N PRO A 156 4.63 2.08 9.01
CA PRO A 156 4.20 2.68 7.76
C PRO A 156 2.67 2.83 7.71
N SER A 157 2.19 3.90 7.09
CA SER A 157 0.76 4.13 6.82
C SER A 157 0.31 3.44 5.53
N ILE A 158 1.24 3.22 4.60
CA ILE A 158 1.01 2.60 3.29
C ILE A 158 1.97 1.41 3.16
N ILE A 159 1.48 0.24 2.76
CA ILE A 159 2.29 -0.96 2.60
C ILE A 159 2.03 -1.57 1.24
N PHE A 160 3.10 -1.79 0.49
CA PHE A 160 3.07 -2.56 -0.76
C PHE A 160 3.64 -3.96 -0.48
N MET A 161 2.99 -4.99 -1.02
CA MET A 161 3.46 -6.37 -0.90
C MET A 161 3.50 -7.02 -2.27
N ASP A 162 4.69 -7.39 -2.72
CA ASP A 162 4.87 -8.05 -4.01
C ASP A 162 4.74 -9.58 -3.83
N GLU A 163 3.65 -10.13 -4.35
CA GLU A 163 3.30 -11.56 -4.35
C GLU A 163 3.50 -12.23 -2.98
N PRO A 164 2.78 -11.81 -1.93
CA PRO A 164 3.00 -12.33 -0.58
C PRO A 164 2.72 -13.84 -0.44
N THR A 165 1.96 -14.42 -1.36
CA THR A 165 1.59 -15.84 -1.37
C THR A 165 2.47 -16.69 -2.29
N SER A 166 3.49 -16.11 -2.94
CA SER A 166 4.40 -16.80 -3.85
C SER A 166 5.16 -17.93 -3.14
N GLY A 167 5.16 -19.13 -3.74
CA GLY A 167 5.92 -20.27 -3.23
C GLY A 167 5.34 -20.96 -1.98
N LEU A 168 4.11 -20.59 -1.59
CA LEU A 168 3.38 -21.18 -0.47
C LEU A 168 2.31 -22.15 -0.97
N ASP A 169 2.06 -23.21 -0.21
CA ASP A 169 0.85 -24.02 -0.41
C ASP A 169 -0.41 -23.25 0.04
N ALA A 170 -1.60 -23.77 -0.27
CA ALA A 170 -2.86 -23.08 0.02
C ALA A 170 -3.06 -22.76 1.52
N ARG A 171 -2.59 -23.65 2.42
CA ARG A 171 -2.76 -23.47 3.87
C ARG A 171 -1.78 -22.41 4.38
N ALA A 172 -0.53 -22.49 3.98
CA ALA A 172 0.51 -21.52 4.28
C ALA A 172 0.13 -20.11 3.77
N ALA A 173 -0.38 -20.03 2.54
CA ALA A 173 -0.84 -18.79 1.94
C ALA A 173 -2.03 -18.18 2.72
N ALA A 174 -2.99 -18.99 3.16
CA ALA A 174 -4.11 -18.52 3.98
C ALA A 174 -3.63 -17.93 5.34
N ILE A 175 -2.63 -18.53 5.98
CA ILE A 175 -2.04 -18.00 7.21
C ILE A 175 -1.37 -16.64 6.96
N VAL A 176 -0.61 -16.49 5.87
CA VAL A 176 0.01 -15.21 5.51
C VAL A 176 -1.06 -14.16 5.20
N MET A 177 -2.09 -14.51 4.42
CA MET A 177 -3.17 -13.59 4.09
C MET A 177 -3.97 -13.14 5.31
N ARG A 178 -4.14 -14.01 6.32
CA ARG A 178 -4.70 -13.61 7.62
C ARG A 178 -3.84 -12.53 8.29
N THR A 179 -2.52 -12.66 8.29
CA THR A 179 -1.61 -11.62 8.80
C THR A 179 -1.73 -10.30 8.01
N VAL A 180 -1.84 -10.38 6.68
CA VAL A 180 -2.06 -9.22 5.82
C VAL A 180 -3.41 -8.54 6.17
N ARG A 181 -4.47 -9.33 6.37
CA ARG A 181 -5.78 -8.82 6.77
C ARG A 181 -5.75 -8.17 8.16
N ASN A 182 -5.07 -8.78 9.13
CA ASN A 182 -4.85 -8.18 10.45
C ASN A 182 -4.17 -6.80 10.33
N THR A 183 -3.18 -6.69 9.43
CA THR A 183 -2.49 -5.43 9.14
C THR A 183 -3.45 -4.38 8.56
N VAL A 184 -4.30 -4.74 7.61
CA VAL A 184 -5.31 -3.84 7.02
C VAL A 184 -6.27 -3.32 8.09
N ASN A 185 -6.72 -4.20 8.99
CA ASN A 185 -7.67 -3.88 10.06
C ASN A 185 -7.15 -2.83 11.06
N THR A 186 -5.85 -2.52 11.04
CA THR A 186 -5.27 -1.41 11.80
C THR A 186 -5.47 -0.03 11.16
N GLY A 187 -6.16 0.05 10.01
CA GLY A 187 -6.44 1.28 9.27
C GLY A 187 -5.37 1.69 8.27
N ARG A 188 -4.39 0.81 7.99
CA ARG A 188 -3.33 1.05 7.00
C ARG A 188 -3.85 0.82 5.58
N THR A 189 -3.24 1.48 4.60
CA THR A 189 -3.48 1.19 3.18
C THR A 189 -2.57 0.04 2.76
N VAL A 190 -3.12 -1.08 2.31
CA VAL A 190 -2.33 -2.25 1.88
C VAL A 190 -2.67 -2.63 0.46
N VAL A 191 -1.63 -2.71 -0.38
CA VAL A 191 -1.74 -3.10 -1.80
C VAL A 191 -0.88 -4.33 -2.02
N CYS A 192 -1.50 -5.41 -2.51
CA CYS A 192 -0.81 -6.67 -2.78
C CYS A 192 -0.87 -7.01 -4.27
N THR A 193 0.25 -7.40 -4.88
CA THR A 193 0.19 -8.11 -6.17
C THR A 193 -0.11 -9.58 -5.89
N ILE A 194 -1.00 -10.19 -6.66
CA ILE A 194 -1.33 -11.61 -6.52
C ILE A 194 -1.36 -12.27 -7.89
N HIS A 195 -0.80 -13.47 -7.96
CA HIS A 195 -0.82 -14.32 -9.13
C HIS A 195 -1.69 -15.56 -8.87
N GLN A 196 -2.81 -15.69 -9.58
CA GLN A 196 -3.76 -16.82 -9.52
C GLN A 196 -4.10 -17.29 -8.09
N PRO A 197 -4.83 -16.48 -7.30
CA PRO A 197 -5.19 -16.85 -5.93
C PRO A 197 -6.18 -18.02 -5.88
N SER A 198 -6.17 -18.76 -4.77
CA SER A 198 -7.29 -19.64 -4.42
C SER A 198 -8.55 -18.81 -4.13
N ILE A 199 -9.71 -19.45 -4.15
CA ILE A 199 -11.00 -18.79 -3.85
C ILE A 199 -10.95 -18.12 -2.48
N ASP A 200 -10.49 -18.84 -1.45
CA ASP A 200 -10.41 -18.31 -0.08
C ASP A 200 -9.53 -17.05 0.04
N ILE A 201 -8.44 -16.99 -0.74
CA ILE A 201 -7.56 -15.81 -0.77
C ILE A 201 -8.20 -14.69 -1.57
N PHE A 202 -8.84 -15.00 -2.70
CA PHE A 202 -9.46 -13.99 -3.54
C PHE A 202 -10.63 -13.29 -2.84
N GLU A 203 -11.46 -14.05 -2.15
CA GLU A 203 -12.56 -13.54 -1.32
C GLU A 203 -12.08 -12.77 -0.09
N SER A 204 -10.79 -12.87 0.25
CA SER A 204 -10.21 -12.06 1.32
C SER A 204 -9.83 -10.65 0.87
N PHE A 205 -10.03 -10.24 -0.38
CA PHE A 205 -9.76 -8.88 -0.87
C PHE A 205 -11.04 -8.02 -0.88
N ASP A 206 -10.91 -6.73 -0.57
CA ASP A 206 -12.04 -5.80 -0.62
C ASP A 206 -12.19 -5.19 -2.02
N GLU A 207 -11.05 -4.88 -2.64
CA GLU A 207 -10.97 -4.22 -3.94
C GLU A 207 -10.01 -4.95 -4.87
N LEU A 208 -10.25 -4.80 -6.17
CA LEU A 208 -9.42 -5.34 -7.23
C LEU A 208 -9.09 -4.24 -8.23
N LEU A 209 -7.81 -4.15 -8.58
CA LEU A 209 -7.30 -3.45 -9.76
C LEU A 209 -6.74 -4.50 -10.73
N LEU A 210 -7.42 -4.69 -11.86
CA LEU A 210 -7.08 -5.70 -12.85
C LEU A 210 -6.40 -5.06 -14.07
N LEU A 211 -5.18 -5.52 -14.35
CA LEU A 211 -4.38 -5.09 -15.50
C LEU A 211 -4.35 -6.16 -16.58
N LYS A 212 -4.55 -5.75 -17.84
CA LYS A 212 -4.25 -6.57 -19.02
C LYS A 212 -2.82 -6.33 -19.51
N ARG A 213 -2.37 -7.17 -20.46
CA ARG A 213 -1.09 -6.99 -21.15
C ARG A 213 -1.02 -5.61 -21.80
N GLY A 214 0.11 -4.91 -21.61
CA GLY A 214 0.30 -3.52 -22.03
C GLY A 214 0.01 -2.49 -20.93
N GLY A 215 -0.31 -2.94 -19.71
CA GLY A 215 -0.47 -2.06 -18.55
C GLY A 215 -1.67 -1.13 -18.65
N ARG A 216 -2.79 -1.67 -19.15
CA ARG A 216 -4.09 -0.99 -19.17
C ARG A 216 -5.02 -1.63 -18.15
N VAL A 217 -5.85 -0.81 -17.51
CA VAL A 217 -6.87 -1.28 -16.56
C VAL A 217 -8.07 -1.83 -17.32
N ILE A 218 -8.60 -2.95 -16.86
CA ILE A 218 -9.83 -3.56 -17.41
C ILE A 218 -10.94 -3.72 -16.35
N TYR A 219 -10.58 -3.59 -15.07
CA TYR A 219 -11.50 -3.52 -13.95
C TYR A 219 -10.81 -2.77 -12.79
N ALA A 220 -11.52 -1.87 -12.14
CA ALA A 220 -11.11 -1.30 -10.86
C ALA A 220 -12.36 -1.08 -10.00
N GLY A 221 -12.40 -1.69 -8.83
CA GLY A 221 -13.53 -1.55 -7.92
C GLY A 221 -13.58 -2.62 -6.85
N GLU A 222 -14.65 -2.59 -6.06
CA GLU A 222 -14.91 -3.58 -5.02
C GLU A 222 -15.20 -4.94 -5.65
N LEU A 223 -14.75 -6.02 -5.01
CA LEU A 223 -15.12 -7.38 -5.43
C LEU A 223 -16.58 -7.70 -5.06
N GLY A 224 -17.01 -7.22 -3.90
CA GLY A 224 -18.28 -7.57 -3.27
C GLY A 224 -18.25 -8.99 -2.68
N ASP A 225 -19.28 -9.33 -1.90
CA ASP A 225 -19.41 -10.68 -1.32
C ASP A 225 -19.41 -11.75 -2.42
N HIS A 226 -18.58 -12.78 -2.30
CA HIS A 226 -18.46 -13.84 -3.31
C HIS A 226 -18.09 -13.34 -4.71
N SER A 227 -17.35 -12.22 -4.77
CA SER A 227 -16.91 -11.58 -6.02
C SER A 227 -18.06 -11.19 -6.97
N HIS A 228 -19.29 -11.01 -6.47
CA HIS A 228 -20.47 -10.83 -7.33
C HIS A 228 -20.39 -9.59 -8.23
N LYS A 229 -19.82 -8.47 -7.75
CA LYS A 229 -19.71 -7.22 -8.53
C LYS A 229 -18.79 -7.40 -9.74
N LEU A 230 -17.69 -8.14 -9.53
CA LEU A 230 -16.75 -8.48 -10.59
C LEU A 230 -17.39 -9.37 -11.63
N VAL A 231 -18.08 -10.43 -11.20
CA VAL A 231 -18.76 -11.37 -12.10
C VAL A 231 -19.83 -10.66 -12.91
N GLU A 232 -20.69 -9.88 -12.27
CA GLU A 232 -21.74 -9.10 -12.93
C GLU A 232 -21.16 -8.17 -14.00
N TYR A 233 -20.08 -7.44 -13.69
CA TYR A 233 -19.40 -6.58 -14.67
C TYR A 233 -18.96 -7.35 -15.91
N PHE A 234 -18.25 -8.47 -15.74
CA PHE A 234 -17.74 -9.24 -16.87
C PHE A 234 -18.86 -9.92 -17.66
N GLU A 235 -19.94 -10.38 -17.01
CA GLU A 235 -21.10 -10.96 -17.68
C GLU A 235 -21.92 -9.95 -18.49
N THR A 236 -21.83 -8.65 -18.18
CA THR A 236 -22.45 -7.60 -19.02
C THR A 236 -21.77 -7.45 -20.39
N ILE A 237 -20.54 -7.96 -20.55
CA ILE A 237 -19.76 -7.84 -21.77
C ILE A 237 -20.18 -8.94 -22.76
N LEU A 238 -20.63 -8.52 -23.94
CA LEU A 238 -21.08 -9.44 -24.98
C LEU A 238 -19.99 -10.44 -25.37
N GLY A 239 -20.28 -11.73 -25.24
CA GLY A 239 -19.40 -12.84 -25.64
C GLY A 239 -18.61 -13.46 -24.49
N VAL A 240 -18.60 -12.85 -23.30
CA VAL A 240 -18.00 -13.45 -22.11
C VAL A 240 -18.87 -14.61 -21.62
N PRO A 241 -18.31 -15.82 -21.43
CA PRO A 241 -19.07 -16.94 -20.88
C PRO A 241 -19.35 -16.71 -19.40
N SER A 242 -20.60 -16.96 -18.98
CA SER A 242 -20.97 -16.95 -17.56
C SER A 242 -20.12 -17.90 -16.73
N ILE A 243 -19.85 -17.51 -15.49
CA ILE A 243 -19.08 -18.34 -14.56
C ILE A 243 -19.89 -19.59 -14.17
N THR A 244 -19.25 -20.75 -14.18
CA THR A 244 -19.88 -22.00 -13.71
C THR A 244 -19.88 -22.03 -12.18
N GLU A 245 -20.95 -22.54 -11.58
CA GLU A 245 -21.08 -22.65 -10.12
C GLU A 245 -19.89 -23.40 -9.49
N GLY A 246 -19.29 -22.82 -8.44
CA GLY A 246 -18.14 -23.37 -7.73
C GLY A 246 -16.78 -23.17 -8.42
N TYR A 247 -16.75 -22.53 -9.60
CA TYR A 247 -15.50 -22.19 -10.26
C TYR A 247 -14.85 -20.96 -9.62
N ASN A 248 -13.51 -20.91 -9.65
CA ASN A 248 -12.78 -19.82 -9.02
C ASN A 248 -12.96 -18.52 -9.82
N PRO A 249 -13.57 -17.46 -9.25
CA PRO A 249 -13.77 -16.19 -9.95
C PRO A 249 -12.46 -15.57 -10.44
N ALA A 250 -11.37 -15.70 -9.69
CA ALA A 250 -10.07 -15.17 -10.09
C ALA A 250 -9.50 -15.90 -11.33
N THR A 251 -9.66 -17.23 -11.38
CA THR A 251 -9.22 -18.04 -12.51
C THR A 251 -10.08 -17.73 -13.74
N TRP A 252 -11.40 -17.72 -13.59
CA TRP A 252 -12.33 -17.38 -14.68
C TRP A 252 -12.05 -16.00 -15.25
N MET A 253 -11.93 -14.99 -14.39
CA MET A 253 -11.60 -13.63 -14.79
C MET A 253 -10.31 -13.55 -15.62
N LEU A 254 -9.24 -14.24 -15.21
CA LEU A 254 -7.98 -14.26 -15.95
C LEU A 254 -8.07 -15.02 -17.28
N GLU A 255 -8.93 -16.04 -17.37
CA GLU A 255 -9.19 -16.79 -18.60
C GLU A 255 -9.97 -15.96 -19.61
N VAL A 256 -11.10 -15.37 -19.19
CA VAL A 256 -11.97 -14.56 -20.07
C VAL A 256 -11.30 -13.25 -20.52
N SER A 257 -10.43 -12.68 -19.68
CA SER A 257 -9.65 -11.47 -20.01
C SER A 257 -8.32 -11.77 -20.71
N SER A 258 -8.06 -13.03 -21.08
CA SER A 258 -6.84 -13.40 -21.78
C SER A 258 -6.79 -12.79 -23.19
N THR A 259 -5.57 -12.56 -23.70
CA THR A 259 -5.38 -11.98 -25.04
C THR A 259 -5.96 -12.84 -26.16
N LEU A 260 -6.12 -14.15 -25.94
CA LEU A 260 -6.71 -15.06 -26.91
C LEU A 260 -8.23 -14.88 -26.98
N GLU A 261 -8.89 -14.82 -25.82
CA GLU A 261 -10.33 -14.62 -25.73
C GLU A 261 -10.72 -13.23 -26.24
N GLU A 262 -9.94 -12.21 -25.89
CA GLU A 262 -10.09 -10.85 -26.40
C GLU A 262 -10.05 -10.80 -27.94
N ALA A 263 -9.08 -11.49 -28.55
CA ALA A 263 -8.97 -11.60 -30.01
C ALA A 263 -10.12 -12.41 -30.63
N ARG A 264 -10.60 -13.46 -29.94
CA ARG A 264 -11.74 -14.28 -30.39
C ARG A 264 -13.04 -13.48 -30.41
N MET A 265 -13.26 -12.66 -29.39
CA MET A 265 -14.44 -11.81 -29.26
C MET A 265 -14.35 -10.52 -30.10
N ASN A 266 -13.17 -10.18 -30.60
CA ASN A 266 -12.89 -8.94 -31.33
C ASN A 266 -13.32 -7.69 -30.52
N VAL A 267 -12.94 -7.68 -29.24
CA VAL A 267 -13.18 -6.58 -28.29
C VAL A 267 -11.86 -6.06 -27.73
N ASP A 268 -11.83 -4.85 -27.18
CA ASP A 268 -10.74 -4.40 -26.29
C ASP A 268 -11.32 -4.13 -24.90
N PHE A 269 -10.99 -4.98 -23.93
CA PHE A 269 -11.51 -4.84 -22.56
C PHE A 269 -11.13 -3.50 -21.92
N ALA A 270 -9.99 -2.90 -22.31
CA ALA A 270 -9.61 -1.60 -21.78
C ALA A 270 -10.50 -0.47 -22.33
N GLU A 271 -10.94 -0.59 -23.59
CA GLU A 271 -11.86 0.37 -24.20
C GLU A 271 -13.28 0.21 -23.62
N ILE A 272 -13.71 -1.03 -23.39
CA ILE A 272 -14.98 -1.31 -22.70
C ILE A 272 -14.96 -0.72 -21.30
N TYR A 273 -13.88 -0.94 -20.54
CA TYR A 273 -13.73 -0.38 -19.20
C TYR A 273 -13.78 1.15 -19.22
N ALA A 274 -13.00 1.81 -20.09
CA ALA A 274 -12.98 3.27 -20.20
C ALA A 274 -14.36 3.88 -20.55
N ASN A 275 -15.21 3.14 -21.27
CA ASN A 275 -16.56 3.55 -21.62
C ASN A 275 -17.64 3.10 -20.63
N SER A 276 -17.29 2.30 -19.63
CA SER A 276 -18.24 1.72 -18.67
C SER A 276 -18.71 2.74 -17.61
N LEU A 277 -19.85 2.44 -16.98
CA LEU A 277 -20.31 3.19 -15.81
C LEU A 277 -19.33 3.05 -14.64
N LEU A 278 -18.75 1.85 -14.46
CA LEU A 278 -17.76 1.57 -13.42
C LEU A 278 -16.56 2.53 -13.46
N TYR A 279 -16.03 2.83 -14.66
CA TYR A 279 -14.95 3.80 -14.79
C TYR A 279 -15.41 5.21 -14.42
N ARG A 280 -16.60 5.64 -14.87
CA ARG A 280 -17.14 6.97 -14.54
C ARG A 280 -17.38 7.15 -13.05
N ASP A 281 -17.96 6.12 -12.41
CA ASP A 281 -18.20 6.11 -10.97
C ASP A 281 -16.87 6.14 -10.21
N SER A 282 -15.89 5.35 -10.63
CA SER A 282 -14.54 5.37 -10.04
C SER A 282 -13.86 6.73 -10.18
N GLN A 283 -13.99 7.40 -11.33
CA GLN A 283 -13.47 8.77 -11.51
C GLN A 283 -14.18 9.76 -10.59
N GLN A 284 -15.51 9.68 -10.52
CA GLN A 284 -16.29 10.55 -9.64
C GLN A 284 -15.94 10.34 -8.17
N ASP A 285 -15.78 9.09 -7.74
CA ASP A 285 -15.34 8.73 -6.40
C ASP A 285 -13.93 9.26 -6.11
N LEU A 286 -13.02 9.20 -7.07
CA LEU A 286 -11.69 9.79 -6.94
C LEU A 286 -11.77 11.30 -6.74
N TYR A 287 -12.57 12.02 -7.53
CA TYR A 287 -12.78 13.46 -7.33
C TYR A 287 -13.44 13.77 -5.98
N ASN A 288 -14.42 12.96 -5.56
CA ASN A 288 -15.09 13.08 -4.27
C ASN A 288 -14.09 12.88 -3.11
N LEU A 289 -13.22 11.87 -3.20
CA LEU A 289 -12.18 11.59 -2.22
C LEU A 289 -11.15 12.72 -2.13
N LEU A 290 -10.68 13.22 -3.28
CA LEU A 290 -9.77 14.38 -3.31
C LEU A 290 -10.42 15.61 -2.68
N GLY A 291 -11.67 15.90 -3.02
CA GLY A 291 -12.43 17.01 -2.47
C GLY A 291 -12.66 16.88 -0.96
N ALA A 292 -13.08 15.72 -0.49
CA ALA A 292 -13.29 15.43 0.93
C ALA A 292 -11.99 15.53 1.72
N THR A 293 -10.88 15.01 1.17
CA THR A 293 -9.57 15.06 1.84
C THR A 293 -9.08 16.50 1.93
N TYR A 294 -9.19 17.28 0.86
CA TYR A 294 -8.83 18.70 0.85
C TYR A 294 -9.66 19.49 1.90
N ALA A 295 -10.97 19.26 1.96
CA ALA A 295 -11.85 19.88 2.95
C ALA A 295 -11.47 19.51 4.39
N ALA A 296 -11.18 18.24 4.65
CA ALA A 296 -10.77 17.75 5.98
C ALA A 296 -9.44 18.37 6.42
N ILE A 297 -8.43 18.40 5.55
CA ILE A 297 -7.13 18.99 5.86
C ILE A 297 -7.26 20.49 6.10
N PHE A 298 -8.04 21.19 5.26
CA PHE A 298 -8.29 22.61 5.44
C PHE A 298 -8.98 22.88 6.78
N PHE A 299 -9.99 22.09 7.15
CA PHE A 299 -10.70 22.21 8.42
C PHE A 299 -9.80 21.95 9.64
N ILE A 300 -8.99 20.88 9.61
CA ILE A 300 -8.02 20.57 10.66
C ILE A 300 -6.96 21.67 10.75
N GLY A 301 -6.44 22.12 9.61
CA GLY A 301 -5.48 23.22 9.53
C GLY A 301 -6.04 24.53 10.09
N ALA A 302 -7.28 24.88 9.76
CA ALA A 302 -7.96 26.06 10.30
C ALA A 302 -8.19 25.95 11.81
N THR A 303 -8.60 24.78 12.30
CA THR A 303 -8.82 24.52 13.73
C THR A 303 -7.53 24.64 14.53
N ASN A 304 -6.44 24.05 14.03
CA ASN A 304 -5.11 24.16 14.64
C ASN A 304 -4.57 25.59 14.57
N CYS A 305 -4.82 26.33 13.48
CA CYS A 305 -4.47 27.74 13.40
C CYS A 305 -5.27 28.58 14.42
N MET A 306 -6.56 28.31 14.62
CA MET A 306 -7.38 29.04 15.60
C MET A 306 -6.96 28.79 17.05
N SER A 307 -6.42 27.62 17.39
CA SER A 307 -5.90 27.37 18.74
C SER A 307 -4.56 28.06 18.98
N VAL A 308 -3.71 28.17 17.95
CA VAL A 308 -2.37 28.79 18.04
C VAL A 308 -2.42 30.32 17.89
N GLN A 309 -3.39 30.86 17.14
CA GLN A 309 -3.50 32.30 16.86
C GLN A 309 -3.58 33.19 18.11
N PRO A 310 -4.39 32.88 19.15
CA PRO A 310 -4.41 33.66 20.39
C PRO A 310 -3.05 33.70 21.08
N VAL A 311 -2.36 32.55 21.18
CA VAL A 311 -1.03 32.44 21.78
C VAL A 311 -0.04 33.31 21.02
N VAL A 312 0.05 33.15 19.69
CA VAL A 312 0.93 33.96 18.85
C VAL A 312 0.58 35.45 18.92
N SER A 313 -0.71 35.81 19.05
CA SER A 313 -1.14 37.22 19.17
C SER A 313 -0.68 37.87 20.47
N ILE A 314 -0.76 37.14 21.59
CA ILE A 314 -0.31 37.57 22.92
C ILE A 314 1.21 37.69 22.92
N GLU A 315 1.90 36.66 22.45
CA GLU A 315 3.36 36.61 22.34
C GLU A 315 3.91 37.74 21.48
N ARG A 316 3.25 38.03 20.35
CA ARG A 316 3.65 39.15 19.48
C ARG A 316 3.47 40.51 20.18
N ALA A 317 2.43 40.68 20.98
CA ALA A 317 2.21 41.91 21.74
C ALA A 317 3.25 42.09 22.85
N VAL A 318 3.58 41.02 23.58
CA VAL A 318 4.66 41.00 24.59
C VAL A 318 6.01 41.30 23.94
N TYR A 319 6.33 40.63 22.83
CA TYR A 319 7.55 40.85 22.06
C TYR A 319 7.73 42.32 21.65
N TYR A 320 6.70 42.95 21.09
CA TYR A 320 6.78 44.36 20.68
C TYR A 320 6.92 45.31 21.88
N ARG A 321 6.26 45.02 23.01
CA ARG A 321 6.37 45.81 24.24
C ARG A 321 7.79 45.74 24.84
N GLU A 322 8.32 44.53 25.00
CA GLU A 322 9.65 44.31 25.60
C GLU A 322 10.78 44.79 24.68
N SER A 323 10.61 44.63 23.36
CA SER A 323 11.57 45.17 22.37
C SER A 323 11.60 46.69 22.39
N ALA A 324 10.44 47.36 22.50
CA ALA A 324 10.38 48.82 22.59
C ALA A 324 11.00 49.37 23.88
N ALA A 325 10.96 48.61 24.97
CA ALA A 325 11.62 48.95 26.23
C ALA A 325 13.13 48.63 26.24
N GLY A 326 13.65 47.96 25.20
CA GLY A 326 15.04 47.47 25.17
C GLY A 326 15.30 46.31 26.13
N MET A 327 14.26 45.66 26.65
CA MET A 327 14.35 44.58 27.65
C MET A 327 14.22 43.18 27.05
N TYR A 328 13.93 43.07 25.74
CA TYR A 328 13.80 41.77 25.09
C TYR A 328 15.14 41.02 25.03
N SER A 329 15.16 39.83 25.63
CA SER A 329 16.27 38.88 25.57
C SER A 329 15.75 37.54 25.02
N PRO A 330 16.22 37.09 23.83
CA PRO A 330 15.82 35.81 23.26
C PRO A 330 16.13 34.61 24.16
N LEU A 331 17.24 34.67 24.90
CA LEU A 331 17.66 33.59 25.80
C LEU A 331 16.71 33.47 27.00
N SER A 332 16.35 34.60 27.62
CA SER A 332 15.43 34.61 28.77
C SER A 332 14.05 34.06 28.39
N TYR A 333 13.60 34.35 27.17
CA TYR A 333 12.36 33.83 26.62
C TYR A 333 12.39 32.31 26.41
N ALA A 334 13.46 31.79 25.81
CA ALA A 334 13.62 30.36 25.60
C ALA A 334 13.65 29.59 26.93
N PHE A 335 14.31 30.14 27.96
CA PHE A 335 14.31 29.53 29.30
C PHE A 335 12.91 29.51 29.94
N ALA A 336 12.16 30.61 29.84
CA ALA A 336 10.81 30.67 30.39
C ALA A 336 9.86 29.62 29.77
N GLN A 337 9.98 29.35 28.47
CA GLN A 337 9.17 28.33 27.80
C GLN A 337 9.53 26.88 28.19
N VAL A 338 10.76 26.63 28.65
CA VAL A 338 11.19 25.29 29.05
C VAL A 338 10.65 24.94 30.45
N ASP A 339 10.56 25.92 31.35
CA ASP A 339 10.07 25.70 32.72
C ASP A 339 8.54 25.52 32.82
N ASP A 340 7.77 26.02 31.84
CA ASP A 340 6.31 25.92 31.81
C ASP A 340 5.78 24.57 31.28
N ILE A 341 6.65 23.58 31.02
CA ILE A 341 6.23 22.22 30.69
C ILE A 341 5.96 21.47 32.01
N PRO A 342 4.70 21.13 32.35
CA PRO A 342 4.43 20.32 33.54
C PRO A 342 5.05 18.93 33.34
N PHE A 343 5.87 18.50 34.30
CA PHE A 343 6.37 17.13 34.41
C PHE A 343 5.26 16.10 34.62
#